data_AF-A0A3N5LK16-F1
#
_entry.id   AF-A0A3N5LK16-F1
#
_cell.length_a   1.000
_cell.length_b   1.000
_cell.length_c   1.000
_cell.angle_alpha   90.00
_cell.angle_beta   90.00
_cell.angle_gamma   90.00
#
_symmetry.space_group_name_H-M   'P 1'
#
loop_
_entity.id
_entity.type
_entity.pdbx_description
1 polymer ?
#
loop_
_entity_poly.entity_id
_entity_poly.type
_entity_poly.pdbx_seq_one_letter_code
_entity_poly.pdbx_strand_id
1 'polypeptide(L)'
;DPGIAQLLRNSQAKMLYQVNKVKDRFIRNYARQSSDLARHVSFLHNSIYPEQMLQERLINFNHFLILEGPGLVNEILRSIQPFCKEHQILYVSSS
;
A
#
# COMPACT_ATOMS: atom_id res chain seq x y z
N ASP A 1 -19.07 -36.25 -41.38
CA ASP A 1 -17.74 -35.87 -41.90
C ASP A 1 -16.73 -35.80 -40.76
N PRO A 2 -15.72 -36.70 -40.74
CA PRO A 2 -14.68 -36.73 -39.71
C PRO A 2 -13.86 -35.42 -39.59
N GLY A 3 -13.77 -34.60 -40.64
CA GLY A 3 -13.06 -33.32 -40.60
C GLY A 3 -13.72 -32.28 -39.69
N ILE A 4 -15.05 -32.18 -39.74
CA ILE A 4 -15.84 -31.24 -38.91
C ILE A 4 -15.71 -31.60 -37.42
N ALA A 5 -15.75 -32.89 -37.09
CA ALA A 5 -15.61 -33.35 -35.71
C ALA A 5 -14.23 -32.98 -35.12
N GLN A 6 -13.16 -33.07 -35.92
CA GLN A 6 -11.82 -32.65 -35.49
C GLN A 6 -11.70 -31.14 -35.32
N LEU A 7 -12.30 -30.36 -36.22
CA LEU A 7 -12.34 -28.90 -36.12
C LEU A 7 -13.06 -28.44 -34.85
N LEU A 8 -14.20 -29.06 -34.51
CA LEU A 8 -14.94 -28.78 -33.28
C LEU A 8 -14.13 -29.09 -32.02
N ARG A 9 -13.45 -30.25 -31.97
CA ARG A 9 -12.56 -30.61 -30.85
C ARG A 9 -11.42 -29.60 -30.68
N ASN A 10 -10.79 -29.19 -31.79
CA ASN A 10 -9.72 -28.22 -31.77
C ASN A 10 -10.21 -26.84 -31.29
N SER A 11 -11.41 -26.42 -31.73
CA SER A 11 -12.04 -25.17 -31.28
C SER A 11 -12.35 -25.21 -29.79
N GLN A 12 -12.92 -26.30 -29.28
CA GLN A 12 -13.20 -26.52 -27.87
C GLN A 12 -11.92 -26.43 -27.02
N ALA A 13 -10.85 -27.12 -27.44
CA ALA A 13 -9.57 -27.08 -26.74
C ALA A 13 -8.98 -25.67 -26.69
N LYS A 14 -9.07 -24.92 -27.81
CA LYS A 14 -8.63 -23.52 -27.87
C LYS A 14 -9.45 -22.63 -26.96
N MET A 15 -10.77 -22.76 -26.95
CA MET A 15 -11.66 -21.99 -26.07
C MET A 15 -11.33 -22.25 -24.60
N LEU A 16 -11.18 -23.52 -24.21
CA LEU A 16 -10.83 -23.90 -22.84
C LEU A 16 -9.47 -23.33 -22.43
N TYR A 17 -8.48 -23.38 -23.32
CA TYR A 17 -7.17 -22.78 -23.08
C TYR A 17 -7.26 -21.27 -22.83
N GLN A 18 -8.04 -20.54 -23.62
CA GLN A 18 -8.20 -19.08 -23.42
C GLN A 18 -8.93 -18.75 -22.12
N VAL A 19 -9.97 -19.51 -21.76
CA VAL A 19 -10.68 -19.34 -20.48
C VAL A 19 -9.72 -19.56 -19.31
N ASN A 20 -8.92 -20.62 -19.35
CA ASN A 20 -7.91 -20.89 -18.31
C ASN A 20 -6.87 -19.76 -18.23
N LYS A 21 -6.40 -19.25 -19.37
CA LYS A 21 -5.44 -18.14 -19.41
C LYS A 21 -6.00 -16.86 -18.76
N VAL A 22 -7.28 -16.55 -18.99
CA VAL A 22 -7.96 -15.39 -18.36
C VAL A 22 -8.10 -15.60 -16.86
N LYS A 23 -8.55 -16.79 -16.43
CA LYS A 23 -8.66 -17.16 -15.01
C LYS A 23 -7.33 -17.01 -14.28
N ASP A 24 -6.25 -17.53 -14.85
CA ASP A 24 -4.93 -17.46 -14.22
C ASP A 24 -4.41 -16.02 -14.13
N ARG A 25 -4.70 -15.18 -15.14
CA ARG A 25 -4.38 -13.75 -15.10
C ARG A 25 -5.18 -13.03 -14.02
N PHE A 26 -6.47 -13.35 -13.87
CA PHE A 26 -7.32 -12.79 -12.83
C PHE A 26 -6.78 -13.13 -11.43
N ILE A 27 -6.49 -14.40 -11.15
CA ILE A 27 -5.95 -14.86 -9.86
C ILE A 27 -4.66 -14.11 -9.52
N ARG A 28 -3.71 -14.01 -10.46
CA ARG A 28 -2.45 -13.30 -10.24
C ARG A 28 -2.65 -11.81 -9.95
N ASN A 29 -3.52 -11.14 -10.70
CA ASN A 29 -3.77 -9.72 -10.51
C ASN A 29 -4.50 -9.44 -9.19
N TYR A 30 -5.48 -10.27 -8.83
CA TYR A 30 -6.18 -10.16 -7.56
C TYR A 30 -5.24 -10.37 -6.37
N ALA A 31 -4.37 -11.39 -6.43
CA ALA A 31 -3.36 -11.64 -5.40
C ALA A 31 -2.38 -10.45 -5.26
N ARG A 32 -1.91 -9.89 -6.38
CA ARG A 32 -1.05 -8.68 -6.38
C ARG A 32 -1.76 -7.48 -5.78
N GLN A 33 -2.97 -7.17 -6.25
CA GLN A 33 -3.75 -6.04 -5.75
C GLN A 33 -4.01 -6.16 -4.25
N SER A 34 -4.39 -7.35 -3.77
CA SER A 34 -4.59 -7.62 -2.36
C SER A 34 -3.30 -7.46 -1.55
N SER A 35 -2.16 -7.93 -2.08
CA SER A 35 -0.85 -7.76 -1.45
C SER A 35 -0.43 -6.29 -1.40
N ASP A 36 -0.70 -5.51 -2.44
CA ASP A 36 -0.36 -4.09 -2.50
C ASP A 36 -1.19 -3.29 -1.51
N LEU A 37 -2.49 -3.57 -1.41
CA LEU A 37 -3.35 -2.94 -0.41
C LEU A 37 -2.87 -3.26 1.01
N ALA A 38 -2.62 -4.54 1.31
CA ALA A 38 -2.11 -4.94 2.62
C ALA A 38 -0.77 -4.27 2.94
N ARG A 39 0.14 -4.18 1.95
CA ARG A 39 1.42 -3.49 2.10
C ARG A 39 1.25 -1.99 2.36
N HIS A 40 0.35 -1.31 1.65
CA HIS A 40 0.07 0.11 1.87
C HIS A 40 -0.54 0.36 3.26
N VAL A 41 -1.49 -0.47 3.69
CA VAL A 41 -2.07 -0.37 5.04
C VAL A 41 -1.01 -0.59 6.10
N SER A 42 -0.18 -1.63 5.98
CA SER A 42 0.91 -1.89 6.92
C SER A 42 1.94 -0.76 6.96
N PHE A 43 2.26 -0.17 5.81
CA PHE A 43 3.16 0.99 5.73
C PHE A 43 2.57 2.18 6.50
N LEU A 44 1.33 2.59 6.19
CA LEU A 44 0.67 3.72 6.85
C LEU A 44 0.50 3.47 8.35
N HIS A 45 0.10 2.27 8.74
CA HIS A 45 -0.02 1.89 10.15
C HIS A 45 1.32 2.02 10.86
N ASN A 46 2.41 1.47 10.31
CA ASN A 46 3.71 1.54 10.95
C ASN A 46 4.34 2.93 10.91
N SER A 47 3.93 3.81 10.00
CA SER A 47 4.37 5.21 10.03
C SER A 47 3.81 5.98 11.22
N ILE A 48 2.62 5.63 11.71
CA ILE A 48 1.91 6.38 12.78
C ILE A 48 1.93 5.61 14.13
N TYR A 49 1.82 4.29 14.08
CA TYR A 49 1.72 3.40 15.24
C TYR A 49 2.64 2.17 15.08
N PRO A 50 3.96 2.40 14.94
CA PRO A 50 4.91 1.32 14.73
C PRO A 50 4.94 0.37 15.92
N GLU A 51 5.02 -0.94 15.65
CA GLU A 51 5.13 -1.98 16.69
C GLU A 51 4.03 -1.92 17.76
N GLN A 52 2.86 -1.38 17.42
CA GLN A 52 1.75 -1.14 18.35
C GLN A 52 2.13 -0.18 19.49
N MET A 53 3.01 0.79 19.21
CA MET A 53 3.43 1.83 20.13
C MET A 53 3.26 3.22 19.51
N LEU A 54 3.15 4.24 20.36
CA LEU A 54 3.13 5.64 19.92
C LEU A 54 4.42 5.97 19.17
N GLN A 55 4.30 6.64 18.03
CA GLN A 55 5.42 7.07 17.18
C GLN A 55 6.54 7.74 17.98
N GLU A 56 6.19 8.68 18.86
CA GLU A 56 7.13 9.45 19.70
C GLU A 56 7.98 8.60 20.65
N ARG A 57 7.55 7.37 20.97
CA ARG A 57 8.26 6.46 21.87
C ARG A 57 9.27 5.58 21.14
N LEU A 58 9.14 5.43 19.82
CA LEU A 58 9.99 4.55 19.04
C LEU A 58 10.86 5.32 18.04
N ILE A 59 10.29 6.31 17.35
CA ILE A 59 10.97 7.06 16.31
C ILE A 59 11.64 8.29 16.92
N ASN A 60 12.96 8.36 16.78
CA ASN A 60 13.73 9.52 17.22
C ASN A 60 13.43 10.74 16.34
N PHE A 61 13.35 11.93 16.97
CA PHE A 61 13.12 13.21 16.27
C PHE A 61 14.06 13.45 15.08
N ASN A 62 15.33 13.01 15.17
CA ASN A 62 16.32 13.16 14.09
C ASN A 62 15.87 12.51 12.77
N HIS A 63 15.03 11.47 12.82
CA HIS A 63 14.46 10.86 11.62
C HIS A 63 13.69 11.89 10.79
N PHE A 64 12.81 12.67 11.44
CA PHE A 64 12.01 13.70 10.79
C PHE A 64 12.87 14.89 10.37
N LEU A 65 13.86 15.27 11.17
CA LEU A 65 14.76 16.36 10.83
C LEU A 65 15.59 16.08 9.56
N ILE A 66 15.99 14.82 9.33
CA ILE A 66 16.70 14.41 8.12
C ILE A 66 15.78 14.45 6.89
N LEU A 67 14.51 14.03 7.03
CA LEU A 67 13.56 13.96 5.93
C LEU A 67 12.99 15.33 5.52
N GLU A 68 12.59 16.14 6.51
CA GLU A 68 11.91 17.43 6.29
C GLU A 68 12.87 18.62 6.34
N GLY A 69 14.11 18.40 6.78
CA GLY A 69 15.13 19.44 6.91
C GLY A 69 14.93 20.38 8.12
N PRO A 70 15.81 21.38 8.28
CA PRO A 70 15.84 22.23 9.46
C PRO A 70 14.62 23.14 9.63
N GLY A 71 13.83 23.36 8.57
CA GLY A 71 12.60 24.14 8.62
C GLY A 71 11.53 23.56 9.56
N LEU A 72 11.55 22.24 9.74
CA LEU A 72 10.60 21.50 10.57
C LEU A 72 10.50 22.04 12.00
N VAL A 73 11.62 22.42 12.61
CA VAL A 73 11.63 22.93 14.00
C VAL A 73 10.77 24.19 14.11
N ASN A 74 10.87 25.10 13.15
CA ASN A 74 10.09 26.33 13.14
C ASN A 74 8.59 26.04 12.91
N GLU A 75 8.26 25.03 12.10
CA GLU A 75 6.87 24.60 11.88
C GLU A 75 6.25 24.00 13.13
N ILE A 76 6.98 23.14 13.84
CA ILE A 76 6.55 22.56 15.12
C ILE A 76 6.28 23.67 16.13
N LEU A 77 7.23 24.60 16.30
CA LEU A 77 7.09 25.70 17.26
C LEU A 77 5.90 26.62 16.95
N ARG A 78 5.52 26.78 15.68
CA ARG A 78 4.34 27.55 15.27
C ARG A 78 3.03 26.79 15.46
N SER A 79 3.05 25.47 15.43
CA SER A 79 1.84 24.64 15.34
C SER A 79 1.46 23.95 16.65
N ILE A 80 2.44 23.70 17.53
CA ILE A 80 2.20 22.97 18.78
C ILE A 80 1.46 23.83 19.81
N GLN A 81 0.57 23.20 20.57
CA GLN A 81 -0.14 23.79 21.70
C GLN A 81 0.35 23.13 23.00
N PRO A 82 1.36 23.69 23.70
CA PRO A 82 2.05 23.00 24.79
C PRO A 82 1.16 22.59 25.98
N PHE A 83 0.03 23.27 26.17
CA PHE A 83 -0.90 23.03 27.28
C PHE A 83 -2.14 22.23 26.88
N CYS A 84 -2.29 21.90 25.60
CA CYS A 84 -3.31 21.00 25.10
C CYS A 84 -2.99 19.57 25.57
N LYS A 85 -3.95 18.94 26.26
CA LYS A 85 -3.79 17.57 26.79
C LYS A 85 -4.26 16.52 25.79
N GLU A 86 -4.94 16.94 24.74
CA GLU A 86 -5.36 16.09 23.64
C GLU A 86 -4.16 15.68 22.77
N HIS A 87 -4.34 14.59 22.03
CA HIS A 87 -3.35 14.16 21.05
C HIS A 87 -3.25 15.18 19.92
N GLN A 88 -2.03 15.64 19.63
CA GLN A 88 -1.76 16.64 18.60
C GLN A 88 -1.12 15.96 17.40
N ILE A 89 -1.67 16.22 16.20
CA ILE A 89 -1.16 15.71 14.93
C ILE A 89 -0.51 16.86 14.18
N LEU A 90 0.74 16.69 13.78
CA LEU A 90 1.48 17.63 12.95
C LEU A 90 1.51 17.09 11.52
N TYR A 91 0.94 17.86 10.60
CA TYR A 91 1.00 17.57 9.18
C TYR A 91 2.24 18.25 8.59
N VAL A 92 3.20 17.45 8.14
CA VAL A 92 4.35 17.94 7.38
C VAL A 92 3.97 18.01 5.90
N SER A 93 4.23 19.15 5.26
CA SER A 93 4.01 19.30 3.82
C SER A 93 5.29 18.92 3.10
N SER A 94 5.28 17.82 2.34
CA SER A 94 6.37 17.56 1.39
C SER A 94 6.40 18.72 0.38
N SER A 95 7.48 19.51 0.43
CA SER A 95 7.84 20.44 -0.64
C SER A 95 8.50 19.72 -1.80
#